data_AF-A0A538H2G5-F1
#
_entry.id   AF-A0A538H2G5-F1
#
_cell.length_a   1.000
_cell.length_b   1.000
_cell.length_c   1.000
_cell.angle_alpha   90.00
_cell.angle_beta   90.00
_cell.angle_gamma   90.00
#
_symmetry.space_group_name_H-M   'P 1'
#
loop_
_entity.id
_entity.type
_entity.pdbx_description
1 polymer ?
#
loop_
_entity_poly.entity_id
_entity_poly.type
_entity_poly.pdbx_seq_one_letter_code
_entity_poly.pdbx_strand_id
1 'polypeptide(L)'
;MVRELIASGAGREYDLYAKTINPQFVRVLRTIGFDRQWVRAQGAYLEDADGRRFLDMLGGFGMFNTGRNNPRIRDALVEALELDTPGSVQLGVSTLPGLLAEELLRRAPASIGRVLFTSSGAESVEAAIKLGRAATGRSRVVSAEHGFHGLTLGALSANGNPEFTDRFGPLLPGFSQVPFNDLEA
;
A
#
# COMPACT_ATOMS: atom_id res chain seq x y z
N MET A 1 11.91 -24.71 7.45
CA MET A 1 10.48 -24.51 7.12
C MET A 1 10.24 -23.55 5.94
N VAL A 2 10.29 -22.20 6.07
CA VAL A 2 9.90 -21.29 4.94
C VAL A 2 10.77 -21.44 3.70
N ARG A 3 12.10 -21.56 3.86
CA ARG A 3 13.02 -21.78 2.74
C ARG A 3 12.69 -23.06 1.96
N GLU A 4 12.35 -24.14 2.66
CA GLU A 4 11.99 -25.42 2.05
C GLU A 4 10.65 -25.32 1.31
N LEU A 5 9.67 -24.60 1.88
CA LEU A 5 8.40 -24.34 1.21
C LEU A 5 8.60 -23.57 -0.10
N ILE A 6 9.40 -22.51 -0.09
CA ILE A 6 9.75 -21.77 -1.31
C ILE A 6 10.43 -22.70 -2.32
N ALA A 7 11.42 -23.48 -1.88
CA ALA A 7 12.13 -24.42 -2.76
C ALA A 7 11.18 -25.45 -3.39
N SER A 8 10.18 -25.95 -2.66
CA SER A 8 9.18 -26.90 -3.17
C SER A 8 8.23 -26.32 -4.24
N GLY A 9 8.10 -24.99 -4.27
CA GLY A 9 7.29 -24.26 -5.25
C GLY A 9 8.08 -23.77 -6.46
N ALA A 10 9.42 -23.85 -6.42
CA ALA A 10 10.29 -23.26 -7.42
C ALA A 10 10.02 -23.83 -8.83
N GLY A 11 9.97 -22.95 -9.84
CA GLY A 11 9.70 -23.30 -11.24
C GLY A 11 8.22 -23.48 -11.56
N ARG A 12 7.31 -23.35 -10.59
CA ARG A 12 5.85 -23.43 -10.77
C ARG A 12 5.13 -22.14 -10.39
N GLU A 13 5.85 -21.04 -10.19
CA GLU A 13 5.34 -19.80 -9.62
C GLU A 13 4.17 -19.23 -10.44
N TYR A 14 4.38 -19.05 -11.75
CA TYR A 14 3.37 -18.49 -12.65
C TYR A 14 2.17 -19.40 -12.84
N ASP A 15 2.39 -20.71 -12.93
CA ASP A 15 1.30 -21.67 -13.11
C ASP A 15 0.48 -21.81 -11.83
N LEU A 16 1.14 -21.79 -10.66
CA LEU A 16 0.46 -21.75 -9.37
C LEU A 16 -0.34 -20.45 -9.23
N TYR A 17 0.26 -19.29 -9.50
CA TYR A 17 -0.41 -17.99 -9.42
C TYR A 17 -1.60 -17.89 -10.39
N ALA A 18 -1.46 -18.38 -11.62
CA ALA A 18 -2.53 -18.40 -12.59
C ALA A 18 -3.69 -19.30 -12.13
N LYS A 19 -3.35 -20.47 -11.55
CA LYS A 19 -4.33 -21.44 -11.05
C LYS A 19 -5.07 -20.95 -9.80
N THR A 20 -4.39 -20.26 -8.89
CA THR A 20 -4.93 -20.02 -7.54
C THR A 20 -5.21 -18.56 -7.21
N ILE A 21 -4.64 -17.59 -7.94
CA ILE A 21 -4.75 -16.17 -7.61
C ILE A 21 -5.37 -15.37 -8.76
N ASN A 22 -4.68 -15.23 -9.90
CA ASN A 22 -5.17 -14.41 -11.01
C ASN A 22 -4.58 -14.82 -12.36
N PRO A 23 -5.32 -15.59 -13.19
CA PRO A 23 -4.84 -16.02 -14.51
C PRO A 23 -4.70 -14.87 -15.52
N GLN A 24 -5.52 -13.81 -15.39
CA GLN A 24 -5.43 -12.66 -16.30
C GLN A 24 -4.16 -11.85 -16.05
N PHE A 25 -3.77 -11.69 -14.80
CA PHE A 25 -2.52 -11.00 -14.48
C PHE A 25 -1.30 -11.74 -15.02
N VAL A 26 -1.24 -13.07 -14.87
CA VAL A 26 -0.16 -13.88 -15.46
C VAL A 26 -0.13 -13.75 -16.98
N ARG A 27 -1.30 -13.72 -17.64
CA ARG A 27 -1.39 -13.46 -19.08
C ARG A 27 -0.81 -12.10 -19.44
N VAL A 28 -1.15 -11.04 -18.70
CA VAL A 28 -0.61 -9.69 -18.93
C VAL A 28 0.92 -9.70 -18.80
N LEU A 29 1.47 -10.28 -17.72
CA LEU A 29 2.92 -10.34 -17.51
C LEU A 29 3.64 -11.04 -18.65
N ARG A 30 3.12 -12.19 -19.12
CA ARG A 30 3.64 -12.91 -20.29
C ARG A 30 3.57 -12.07 -21.56
N THR A 31 2.45 -11.38 -21.79
CA THR A 31 2.26 -10.54 -22.98
C THR A 31 3.24 -9.37 -23.02
N ILE A 32 3.52 -8.73 -21.88
CA ILE A 32 4.43 -7.56 -21.83
C ILE A 32 5.90 -7.96 -21.59
N GLY A 33 6.21 -9.26 -21.44
CA GLY A 33 7.57 -9.75 -21.21
C GLY A 33 8.11 -9.51 -19.79
N PHE A 34 7.22 -9.42 -18.81
CA PHE A 34 7.53 -9.19 -17.39
C PHE A 34 7.35 -10.45 -16.54
N ASP A 35 7.13 -11.61 -17.16
CA ASP A 35 7.05 -12.92 -16.51
C ASP A 35 8.44 -13.45 -16.09
N ARG A 36 9.16 -12.65 -15.30
CA ARG A 36 10.47 -12.99 -14.74
C ARG A 36 10.37 -13.61 -13.36
N GLN A 37 11.13 -14.68 -13.15
CA GLN A 37 11.33 -15.24 -11.82
C GLN A 37 12.39 -14.42 -11.07
N TRP A 38 11.94 -13.53 -10.19
CA TRP A 38 12.82 -12.74 -9.32
C TRP A 38 13.33 -13.59 -8.15
N VAL A 39 14.65 -13.75 -8.04
CA VAL A 39 15.28 -14.60 -7.01
C VAL A 39 15.99 -13.80 -5.93
N ARG A 40 16.36 -12.55 -6.22
CA ARG A 40 16.99 -11.66 -5.25
C ARG A 40 16.60 -10.22 -5.47
N ALA A 41 16.60 -9.46 -4.38
CA ALA A 41 16.36 -8.04 -4.36
C ALA A 41 17.24 -7.36 -3.30
N GLN A 42 17.96 -6.31 -3.65
CA GLN A 42 18.78 -5.56 -2.69
C GLN A 42 19.02 -4.13 -3.16
N GLY A 43 18.76 -3.16 -2.28
CA GLY A 43 18.87 -1.74 -2.63
C GLY A 43 17.95 -1.40 -3.79
N ALA A 44 18.49 -0.76 -4.82
CA ALA A 44 17.73 -0.40 -6.02
C ALA A 44 17.64 -1.52 -7.08
N TYR A 45 18.11 -2.74 -6.79
CA TYR A 45 18.24 -3.79 -7.80
C TYR A 45 17.38 -5.02 -7.52
N LEU A 46 16.85 -5.59 -8.61
CA LEU A 46 16.27 -6.92 -8.69
C LEU A 46 17.20 -7.84 -9.51
N GLU A 47 17.21 -9.12 -9.20
CA GLU A 47 17.96 -10.15 -9.92
C GLU A 47 17.02 -11.30 -10.29
N ASP A 48 17.00 -11.69 -11.55
CA ASP A 48 16.23 -12.83 -12.04
C ASP A 48 17.00 -14.15 -11.93
N ALA A 49 16.32 -15.27 -12.14
CA ALA A 49 16.91 -16.61 -12.04
C ALA A 49 18.04 -16.88 -13.06
N ASP A 50 18.13 -16.09 -14.13
CA ASP A 50 19.23 -16.15 -15.11
C ASP A 50 20.46 -15.35 -14.64
N GLY A 51 20.41 -14.73 -13.46
CA GLY A 51 21.45 -13.88 -12.90
C GLY A 51 21.50 -12.47 -13.48
N ARG A 52 20.47 -12.05 -14.24
CA ARG A 52 20.41 -10.69 -14.80
C ARG A 52 19.94 -9.71 -13.73
N ARG A 53 20.62 -8.57 -13.66
CA ARG A 53 20.32 -7.49 -12.71
C ARG A 53 19.55 -6.35 -13.38
N PHE A 54 18.51 -5.87 -12.70
CA PHE A 54 17.62 -4.81 -13.16
C PHE A 54 17.59 -3.69 -12.14
N LEU A 55 17.70 -2.45 -12.60
CA LEU A 55 17.39 -1.28 -11.78
C LEU A 55 15.87 -1.21 -11.59
N ASP A 56 15.41 -1.25 -10.35
CA ASP A 56 13.99 -1.22 -10.02
C ASP A 56 13.45 0.22 -10.07
N MET A 57 13.03 0.61 -11.28
CA MET A 57 12.40 1.91 -11.52
C MET A 57 10.88 1.90 -11.23
N LEU A 58 10.29 0.74 -10.92
CA LEU A 58 8.90 0.65 -10.49
C LEU A 58 8.78 0.90 -8.98
N GLY A 59 9.77 0.47 -8.20
CA GLY A 59 9.86 0.69 -6.75
C GLY A 59 8.67 0.12 -5.97
N GLY A 60 7.98 -0.87 -6.53
CA GLY A 60 6.72 -1.39 -5.97
C GLY A 60 5.63 -0.32 -5.87
N PHE A 61 5.47 0.51 -6.92
CA PHE A 61 4.56 1.65 -6.94
C PHE A 61 4.88 2.70 -5.85
N GLY A 62 6.17 2.93 -5.59
CA GLY A 62 6.66 3.90 -4.61
C GLY A 62 6.79 3.39 -3.17
N MET A 63 6.64 2.08 -2.94
CA MET A 63 6.79 1.48 -1.61
C MET A 63 8.25 1.36 -1.16
N PHE A 64 9.16 1.01 -2.08
CA PHE A 64 10.56 0.73 -1.77
C PHE A 64 11.46 1.97 -1.83
N ASN A 65 11.02 3.09 -1.23
CA ASN A 65 11.77 4.35 -1.23
C ASN A 65 13.15 4.27 -0.58
N THR A 66 13.35 3.35 0.35
CA THR A 66 14.65 3.09 1.02
C THR A 66 15.39 1.89 0.42
N GLY A 67 14.96 1.43 -0.75
CA GLY A 67 15.47 0.23 -1.42
C GLY A 67 14.94 -1.07 -0.82
N ARG A 68 15.06 -2.14 -1.59
CA ARG A 68 14.64 -3.48 -1.19
C ARG A 68 15.61 -4.07 -0.16
N ASN A 69 15.05 -4.77 0.82
CA ASN A 69 15.82 -5.43 1.88
C ASN A 69 16.86 -4.51 2.54
N ASN A 70 16.47 -3.27 2.83
CA ASN A 70 17.33 -2.29 3.50
C ASN A 70 17.88 -2.89 4.82
N PRO A 71 19.21 -3.03 4.99
CA PRO A 71 19.78 -3.72 6.14
C PRO A 71 19.33 -3.12 7.47
N ARG A 72 19.29 -1.79 7.58
CA ARG A 72 18.87 -1.11 8.82
C ARG A 72 17.42 -1.43 9.21
N ILE A 73 16.51 -1.46 8.23
CA ILE A 73 15.09 -1.79 8.48
C ILE A 73 14.95 -3.27 8.83
N ARG A 74 15.63 -4.15 8.09
CA ARG A 74 15.62 -5.59 8.36
C ARG A 74 16.12 -5.89 9.76
N ASP A 75 17.26 -5.32 10.14
CA ASP A 75 17.88 -5.60 11.43
C ASP A 75 16.99 -5.09 12.58
N ALA A 76 16.36 -3.91 12.43
CA ALA A 76 15.38 -3.39 13.41
C ALA A 76 14.11 -4.28 13.52
N LEU A 77 13.64 -4.87 12.42
CA LEU A 77 12.51 -5.81 12.45
C LEU A 77 12.87 -7.12 13.17
N VAL A 78 14.08 -7.64 12.92
CA VAL A 78 14.57 -8.84 13.61
C VAL A 78 14.69 -8.58 15.11
N GLU A 79 15.35 -7.48 15.49
CA GLU A 79 15.47 -7.07 16.89
C GLU A 79 14.09 -6.94 17.55
N ALA A 80 13.13 -6.27 16.90
CA ALA A 80 11.79 -6.11 17.45
C ALA A 80 11.06 -7.45 17.69
N LEU A 81 11.30 -8.46 16.85
CA LEU A 81 10.76 -9.81 17.04
C LEU A 81 11.46 -10.55 18.18
N GLU A 82 12.77 -10.39 18.32
CA GLU A 82 13.59 -11.04 19.35
C GLU A 82 13.36 -10.45 20.76
N LEU A 83 12.80 -9.24 20.87
CA LEU A 83 12.46 -8.65 22.16
C LEU A 83 11.26 -9.32 22.87
N ASP A 84 10.54 -10.24 22.19
CA ASP A 84 9.36 -10.93 22.73
C ASP A 84 8.30 -9.99 23.35
N THR A 85 8.25 -8.73 22.91
CA THR A 85 7.28 -7.76 23.45
C THR A 85 5.87 -8.06 22.93
N PRO A 86 4.82 -7.83 23.73
CA PRO A 86 3.45 -8.04 23.29
C PRO A 86 3.06 -6.91 22.32
N GLY A 87 3.24 -7.15 21.02
CA GLY A 87 2.76 -6.28 19.95
C GLY A 87 1.23 -6.34 19.81
N SER A 88 0.61 -5.23 19.42
CA SER A 88 -0.81 -5.18 18.99
C SER A 88 -1.83 -5.78 19.97
N VAL A 89 -1.64 -5.59 21.28
CA VAL A 89 -2.54 -6.12 22.32
C VAL A 89 -3.97 -5.58 22.29
N GLN A 90 -4.23 -4.50 21.53
CA GLN A 90 -5.49 -3.76 21.37
C GLN A 90 -6.07 -3.14 22.67
N LEU A 91 -6.05 -3.86 23.79
CA LEU A 91 -6.45 -3.41 25.12
C LEU A 91 -5.22 -3.12 25.98
N GLY A 92 -4.32 -2.29 25.46
CA GLY A 92 -3.09 -1.88 26.12
C GLY A 92 -2.32 -0.87 25.27
N VAL A 93 -1.34 -0.21 25.88
CA VAL A 93 -0.47 0.76 25.20
C VAL A 93 0.96 0.24 25.14
N SER A 94 1.61 0.41 24.00
CA SER A 94 2.99 0.01 23.75
C SER A 94 3.84 1.23 23.38
N THR A 95 5.13 1.17 23.69
CA THR A 95 6.05 2.30 23.51
C THR A 95 6.28 2.69 22.04
N LEU A 96 6.44 1.70 21.14
CA LEU A 96 6.84 1.96 19.75
C LEU A 96 5.84 2.81 18.95
N PRO A 97 4.50 2.56 18.98
CA PRO A 97 3.55 3.43 18.31
C PRO A 97 3.56 4.88 18.83
N GLY A 98 3.80 5.08 20.13
CA GLY A 98 3.91 6.41 20.72
C GLY A 98 5.12 7.18 20.20
N LEU A 99 6.30 6.55 20.18
CA LEU A 99 7.54 7.14 19.64
C LEU A 99 7.42 7.42 18.13
N LEU A 100 6.78 6.52 17.37
CA LEU A 100 6.52 6.74 15.95
C LEU A 100 5.58 7.95 15.74
N ALA A 101 4.51 8.05 16.53
CA ALA A 101 3.58 9.16 16.44
C ALA A 101 4.25 10.50 16.78
N GLU A 102 5.09 10.54 17.81
CA GLU A 102 5.89 11.71 18.16
C GLU A 102 6.77 12.17 16.99
N GLU A 103 7.49 11.25 16.36
CA GLU A 103 8.41 11.56 15.27
C GLU A 103 7.70 11.98 13.97
N LEU A 104 6.49 11.44 13.73
CA LEU A 104 5.61 11.88 12.65
C LEU A 104 5.09 13.29 12.90
N LEU A 105 4.58 13.58 14.10
CA LEU A 105 4.05 14.89 14.45
C LEU A 105 5.12 15.99 14.39
N ARG A 106 6.37 15.67 14.75
CA ARG A 106 7.50 16.60 14.62
C ARG A 106 7.77 17.04 13.17
N ARG A 107 7.39 16.23 12.17
CA ARG A 107 7.55 16.52 10.73
C ARG A 107 6.28 17.05 10.07
N ALA A 108 5.13 16.82 10.70
CA ALA A 108 3.85 17.27 10.18
C ALA A 108 3.73 18.81 10.31
N PRO A 109 2.84 19.45 9.51
CA PRO A 109 2.46 20.83 9.75
C PRO A 109 1.95 21.03 11.18
N ALA A 110 2.18 22.22 11.75
CA ALA A 110 1.79 22.54 13.13
C ALA A 110 0.28 22.40 13.42
N SER A 111 -0.57 22.38 12.38
CA SER A 111 -2.01 22.15 12.48
C SER A 111 -2.38 20.68 12.76
N ILE A 112 -1.44 19.74 12.63
CA ILE A 112 -1.67 18.31 12.85
C ILE A 112 -1.18 17.92 14.24
N GLY A 113 -2.10 17.49 15.11
CA GLY A 113 -1.79 17.17 16.50
C GLY A 113 -1.92 15.69 16.90
N ARG A 114 -2.44 14.82 16.03
CA ARG A 114 -2.70 13.41 16.34
C ARG A 114 -2.44 12.51 15.13
N VAL A 115 -2.11 11.25 15.40
CA VAL A 115 -1.89 10.20 14.40
C VAL A 115 -2.83 9.04 14.68
N LEU A 116 -3.43 8.50 13.62
CA LEU A 116 -4.14 7.22 13.62
C LEU A 116 -3.39 6.28 12.68
N PHE A 117 -2.98 5.12 13.16
CA PHE A 117 -2.29 4.10 12.37
C PHE A 117 -3.29 3.17 11.69
N THR A 118 -3.06 2.89 10.41
CA THR A 118 -3.81 1.91 9.60
C THR A 118 -2.84 1.00 8.86
N SER A 119 -3.36 -0.05 8.20
CA SER A 119 -2.54 -1.07 7.52
C SER A 119 -2.32 -0.76 6.04
N SER A 120 -3.10 0.14 5.46
CA SER A 120 -2.97 0.54 4.05
C SER A 120 -3.35 2.00 3.83
N GLY A 121 -2.98 2.54 2.66
CA GLY A 121 -3.39 3.89 2.24
C GLY A 121 -4.90 4.02 2.05
N ALA A 122 -5.59 2.99 1.56
CA ALA A 122 -7.04 3.00 1.43
C ALA A 122 -7.73 3.11 2.81
N GLU A 123 -7.26 2.37 3.81
CA GLU A 123 -7.76 2.50 5.18
C GLU A 123 -7.46 3.89 5.78
N SER A 124 -6.31 4.50 5.46
CA SER A 124 -6.01 5.87 5.89
C SER A 124 -7.02 6.87 5.31
N VAL A 125 -7.40 6.70 4.03
CA VAL A 125 -8.42 7.54 3.38
C VAL A 125 -9.80 7.31 3.99
N GLU A 126 -10.21 6.07 4.22
CA GLU A 126 -11.48 5.74 4.90
C GLU A 126 -11.55 6.40 6.29
N ALA A 127 -10.45 6.34 7.06
CA ALA A 127 -10.35 7.00 8.34
C ALA A 127 -10.47 8.53 8.23
N ALA A 128 -9.81 9.15 7.24
CA ALA A 128 -9.92 10.58 6.98
C ALA A 128 -11.35 11.00 6.64
N ILE A 129 -12.05 10.24 5.80
CA ILE A 129 -13.47 10.48 5.45
C ILE A 129 -14.34 10.40 6.70
N LYS A 130 -14.17 9.37 7.54
CA LYS A 130 -14.93 9.20 8.78
C LYS A 130 -14.70 10.34 9.76
N LEU A 131 -13.43 10.71 9.99
CA LEU A 131 -13.07 11.79 10.89
C LEU A 131 -13.60 13.15 10.40
N GLY A 132 -13.48 13.44 9.10
CA GLY A 132 -14.02 14.66 8.50
C GLY A 132 -15.53 14.76 8.63
N ARG A 133 -16.26 13.67 8.37
CA ARG A 133 -17.72 13.61 8.54
C ARG A 133 -18.11 13.79 10.01
N ALA A 134 -17.44 13.10 10.93
CA ALA A 134 -17.72 13.19 12.36
C ALA A 134 -17.47 14.60 12.92
N ALA A 135 -16.37 15.26 12.50
CA ALA A 135 -16.01 16.58 12.97
C ALA A 135 -16.93 17.68 12.42
N THR A 136 -17.40 17.56 11.17
CA THR A 136 -18.16 18.61 10.49
C THR A 136 -19.68 18.39 10.50
N GLY A 137 -20.14 17.16 10.71
CA GLY A 137 -21.54 16.76 10.48
C GLY A 137 -21.96 16.75 9.01
N ARG A 138 -21.03 17.01 8.07
CA ARG A 138 -21.31 17.09 6.63
C ARG A 138 -20.90 15.80 5.94
N SER A 139 -21.77 15.28 5.06
CA SER A 139 -21.54 14.03 4.33
C SER A 139 -20.81 14.22 2.99
N ARG A 140 -20.82 15.43 2.43
CA ARG A 140 -20.24 15.72 1.11
C ARG A 140 -18.71 15.59 1.14
N VAL A 141 -18.18 14.85 0.19
CA VAL A 141 -16.73 14.71 -0.08
C VAL A 141 -16.47 15.17 -1.51
N VAL A 142 -15.48 16.06 -1.67
CA VAL A 142 -15.03 16.53 -2.99
C VAL A 142 -13.66 15.93 -3.27
N SER A 143 -13.47 15.42 -4.48
CA SER A 143 -12.21 14.82 -4.97
C SER A 143 -11.87 15.38 -6.34
N ALA A 144 -10.61 15.33 -6.74
CA ALA A 144 -10.22 15.75 -8.09
C ALA A 144 -10.47 14.62 -9.11
N GLU A 145 -10.87 15.00 -10.33
CA GLU A 145 -10.79 14.11 -11.49
C GLU A 145 -9.38 13.52 -11.62
N HIS A 146 -9.28 12.27 -12.09
CA HIS A 146 -8.04 11.49 -12.13
C HIS A 146 -7.34 11.21 -10.79
N GLY A 147 -7.89 11.65 -9.65
CA GLY A 147 -7.35 11.34 -8.33
C GLY A 147 -7.42 9.85 -7.98
N PHE A 148 -6.38 9.31 -7.34
CA PHE A 148 -6.35 7.93 -6.85
C PHE A 148 -6.31 7.90 -5.32
N HIS A 149 -7.35 7.36 -4.69
CA HIS A 149 -7.50 7.36 -3.24
C HIS A 149 -7.57 5.95 -2.62
N GLY A 150 -7.47 4.90 -3.43
CA GLY A 150 -7.61 3.51 -3.01
C GLY A 150 -8.83 2.83 -3.62
N LEU A 151 -9.03 1.56 -3.26
CA LEU A 151 -10.01 0.66 -3.89
C LEU A 151 -11.00 0.02 -2.89
N THR A 152 -10.95 0.37 -1.58
CA THR A 152 -12.05 0.07 -0.66
C THR A 152 -13.26 0.93 -1.00
N LEU A 153 -14.50 0.48 -0.78
CA LEU A 153 -15.68 1.16 -1.35
C LEU A 153 -15.80 2.66 -0.99
N GLY A 154 -15.41 3.09 0.21
CA GLY A 154 -15.43 4.51 0.56
C GLY A 154 -14.31 5.30 -0.10
N ALA A 155 -13.08 4.78 -0.12
CA ALA A 155 -11.98 5.36 -0.86
C ALA A 155 -12.21 5.38 -2.38
N LEU A 156 -12.82 4.32 -2.92
CA LEU A 156 -13.19 4.16 -4.31
C LEU A 156 -14.26 5.17 -4.73
N SER A 157 -15.18 5.53 -3.82
CA SER A 157 -16.17 6.58 -4.05
C SER A 157 -15.53 7.97 -4.26
N ALA A 158 -14.30 8.18 -3.79
CA ALA A 158 -13.51 9.38 -4.06
C ALA A 158 -12.57 9.25 -5.26
N ASN A 159 -12.53 8.10 -5.95
CA ASN A 159 -11.58 7.86 -7.04
C ASN A 159 -12.05 8.50 -8.35
N GLY A 160 -11.15 9.22 -9.01
CA GLY A 160 -11.38 10.02 -10.22
C GLY A 160 -11.26 9.28 -11.54
N ASN A 161 -10.99 7.97 -11.52
CA ASN A 161 -10.67 7.19 -12.72
C ASN A 161 -11.74 6.11 -12.99
N PRO A 162 -12.48 6.20 -14.13
CA PRO A 162 -13.53 5.24 -14.52
C PRO A 162 -13.04 3.78 -14.57
N GLU A 163 -11.78 3.56 -14.96
CA GLU A 163 -11.15 2.24 -15.00
C GLU A 163 -11.23 1.48 -13.67
N PHE A 164 -11.29 2.21 -12.55
CA PHE A 164 -11.44 1.62 -11.22
C PHE A 164 -12.88 1.58 -10.73
N THR A 165 -13.79 2.42 -11.24
CA THR A 165 -15.12 2.64 -10.66
C THR A 165 -16.27 2.02 -11.46
N ASP A 166 -16.15 1.91 -12.80
CA ASP A 166 -17.24 1.60 -13.73
C ASP A 166 -18.04 0.33 -13.43
N ARG A 167 -17.42 -0.65 -12.78
CA ARG A 167 -18.02 -1.98 -12.52
C ARG A 167 -18.52 -2.19 -11.09
N PHE A 168 -18.44 -1.17 -10.24
CA PHE A 168 -18.71 -1.30 -8.79
C PHE A 168 -19.84 -0.39 -8.30
N GLY A 169 -20.58 0.23 -9.23
CA GLY A 169 -21.67 1.14 -8.92
C GLY A 169 -22.97 0.44 -8.43
N PRO A 170 -23.85 1.17 -7.71
CA PRO A 170 -23.65 2.55 -7.23
C PRO A 170 -22.68 2.63 -6.05
N LEU A 171 -21.77 3.61 -6.09
CA LEU A 171 -20.83 3.92 -5.01
C LEU A 171 -21.50 4.77 -3.92
N LEU A 172 -20.77 5.15 -2.87
CA LEU A 172 -21.36 5.90 -1.75
C LEU A 172 -21.94 7.24 -2.22
N PRO A 173 -23.14 7.62 -1.73
CA PRO A 173 -23.70 8.93 -2.04
C PRO A 173 -22.91 10.06 -1.36
N GLY A 174 -23.05 11.26 -1.92
CA GLY A 174 -22.42 12.47 -1.38
C GLY A 174 -20.97 12.68 -1.83
N PHE A 175 -20.48 11.93 -2.80
CA PHE A 175 -19.18 12.18 -3.43
C PHE A 175 -19.38 12.95 -4.73
N SER A 176 -18.54 13.98 -4.95
CA SER A 176 -18.52 14.76 -6.19
C SER A 176 -17.08 14.99 -6.64
N GLN A 177 -16.88 15.14 -7.95
CA GLN A 177 -15.58 15.41 -8.54
C GLN A 177 -15.51 16.84 -9.05
N VAL A 178 -14.31 17.41 -9.02
CA VAL A 178 -13.96 18.70 -9.65
C VAL A 178 -12.71 18.50 -10.53
N PRO A 179 -12.54 19.28 -11.60
CA PRO A 179 -11.30 19.25 -12.38
C PRO A 179 -10.09 19.54 -11.50
N PHE A 180 -8.99 18.82 -11.72
CA PHE A 180 -7.76 19.11 -11.00
C PHE A 180 -7.21 20.49 -11.40
N ASN A 181 -6.81 21.29 -10.40
CA ASN A 181 -6.25 22.63 -10.60
C ASN A 181 -7.21 23.67 -11.20
N ASP A 182 -8.52 23.48 -11.03
CA ASP A 182 -9.55 24.50 -11.27
C ASP A 182 -10.08 25.02 -9.93
N LEU A 183 -9.83 26.30 -9.62
CA LEU A 183 -10.21 26.92 -8.36
C LEU A 183 -11.66 27.43 -8.34
N GLU A 184 -12.26 27.64 -9.51
CA GLU A 184 -13.62 28.20 -9.65
C GLU A 184 -14.70 27.12 -9.67
N ALA A 185 -14.31 25.84 -9.80
CA ALA A 185 -15.18 24.67 -9.91
C ALA A 185 -15.87 24.25 -8.59
#